data_AF-A0A9P9RNP7-F1
#
_entry.id   AF-A0A9P9RNP7-F1
#
_cell.length_a   1.000
_cell.length_b   1.000
_cell.length_c   1.000
_cell.angle_alpha   90.00
_cell.angle_beta   90.00
_cell.angle_gamma   90.00
#
_symmetry.space_group_name_H-M   'P 1'
#
loop_
_entity.id
_entity.type
_entity.pdbx_description
1 polymer ?
#
loop_
_entity_poly.entity_id
_entity_poly.type
_entity_poly.pdbx_seq_one_letter_code
_entity_poly.pdbx_strand_id
1 'polypeptide(L)'
;MRLLQFNSDGDFSLTEFFEDDIPEYAILSYRWGAEEVTFKDLTDGTSKGKTGYCKIQFCGEQAKRDSLQFFWVDTCCIDKSNAVELQEAINSMFRWYRDATKCYVYLPDVSRPRTDSADGSNKAWESIFRKSEWFTRGWTLQELIAPASVEFYSKEGILLGDKVSLEQIICQITGIPIKAFQGSPLSDFSIAERMA
;
A
#
# COMPACT_ATOMS: atom_id res chain seq x y z
N MET A 1 0.40 -0.82 -17.56
CA MET A 1 -0.04 -0.77 -16.15
C MET A 1 -1.48 -0.30 -16.12
N ARG A 2 -2.34 -0.85 -15.26
CA ARG A 2 -3.71 -0.35 -15.09
C ARG A 2 -3.85 0.40 -13.78
N LEU A 3 -4.56 1.53 -13.79
CA LEU A 3 -4.83 2.36 -12.62
C LEU A 3 -6.33 2.53 -12.44
N LEU A 4 -6.76 2.64 -11.19
CA LEU A 4 -8.11 3.01 -10.81
C LEU A 4 -8.23 4.52 -10.71
N GLN A 5 -9.42 5.04 -11.00
CA GLN A 5 -9.83 6.40 -10.70
C GLN A 5 -11.26 6.43 -10.18
N PHE A 6 -11.60 7.43 -9.38
CA PHE A 6 -12.98 7.68 -9.00
C PHE A 6 -13.76 8.31 -10.14
N ASN A 7 -14.91 7.71 -10.44
CA ASN A 7 -15.92 8.31 -11.31
C ASN A 7 -16.73 9.35 -10.53
N SER A 8 -17.40 10.24 -11.26
CA SER A 8 -18.35 11.21 -10.71
C SER A 8 -19.47 10.58 -9.87
N ASP A 9 -19.79 9.30 -10.14
CA ASP A 9 -20.86 8.56 -9.46
C ASP A 9 -20.39 7.86 -8.17
N GLY A 10 -19.12 8.05 -7.77
CA GLY A 10 -18.53 7.42 -6.58
C GLY A 10 -18.07 5.97 -6.80
N ASP A 11 -18.17 5.45 -8.02
CA ASP A 11 -17.64 4.15 -8.44
C ASP A 11 -16.20 4.24 -8.96
N PHE A 12 -15.57 3.09 -9.17
CA PHE A 12 -14.22 3.00 -9.76
C PHE A 12 -14.29 2.66 -11.24
N SER A 13 -13.45 3.31 -12.04
CA SER A 13 -13.10 2.82 -13.39
C SER A 13 -11.64 2.44 -13.45
N LEU A 14 -11.34 1.42 -14.24
CA LEU A 14 -9.97 1.02 -14.54
C LEU A 14 -9.53 1.62 -15.88
N THR A 15 -8.33 2.18 -15.91
CA THR A 15 -7.74 2.79 -17.12
C THR A 15 -6.35 2.19 -17.34
N GLU A 16 -6.05 1.83 -18.59
CA GLU A 16 -4.76 1.26 -18.98
C GLU A 16 -3.82 2.33 -19.50
N PHE A 17 -2.57 2.26 -19.04
CA PHE A 17 -1.47 3.16 -19.39
C PHE A 17 -0.26 2.35 -19.85
N PHE A 18 0.49 2.90 -20.81
CA PHE A 18 1.68 2.27 -21.37
C PHE A 18 2.92 3.08 -21.01
N GLU A 19 3.96 2.39 -20.55
CA GLU A 19 5.32 2.92 -20.29
C GLU A 19 5.38 4.38 -19.81
N ASP A 20 5.71 5.31 -20.72
CA ASP A 20 6.00 6.72 -20.42
C ASP A 20 4.75 7.58 -20.16
N ASP A 21 3.55 7.05 -20.42
CA ASP A 21 2.27 7.75 -20.25
C ASP A 21 1.63 7.50 -18.87
N ILE A 22 2.34 6.88 -17.93
CA ILE A 22 1.81 6.60 -16.59
C ILE A 22 1.73 7.94 -15.79
N PRO A 23 0.52 8.39 -15.40
CA PRO A 23 0.35 9.63 -14.64
C PRO A 23 0.83 9.46 -13.19
N GLU A 24 0.88 10.54 -12.41
CA GLU A 24 1.07 10.44 -10.97
C GLU A 24 -0.07 9.62 -10.31
N TYR A 25 0.30 8.75 -9.37
CA TYR A 25 -0.64 7.83 -8.74
C TYR A 25 -0.26 7.49 -7.30
N ALA A 26 -1.26 7.08 -6.53
CA ALA A 26 -1.06 6.41 -5.25
C ALA A 26 -1.01 4.88 -5.44
N ILE A 27 -0.33 4.18 -4.55
CA ILE A 27 -0.28 2.71 -4.54
C ILE A 27 -0.72 2.17 -3.18
N LEU A 28 -1.56 1.14 -3.18
CA LEU A 28 -2.01 0.48 -1.95
C LEU A 28 -1.10 -0.71 -1.61
N SER A 29 -0.53 -0.67 -0.43
CA SER A 29 0.10 -1.82 0.23
C SER A 29 -0.81 -2.32 1.34
N TYR A 30 -1.09 -3.62 1.35
CA TYR A 30 -2.01 -4.20 2.32
C TYR A 30 -1.86 -5.71 2.38
N ARG A 31 -2.38 -6.32 3.45
CA ARG A 31 -2.52 -7.78 3.54
C ARG A 31 -3.83 -8.22 2.89
N TRP A 32 -3.74 -9.18 1.97
CA TRP A 32 -4.94 -9.83 1.43
C TRP A 32 -5.71 -10.53 2.55
N GLY A 33 -7.02 -10.37 2.54
CA GLY A 33 -7.95 -10.94 3.50
C GLY A 33 -9.01 -11.79 2.81
N ALA A 34 -10.16 -11.91 3.46
CA ALA A 34 -11.33 -12.55 2.87
C ALA A 34 -11.86 -11.71 1.70
N GLU A 35 -12.35 -12.41 0.66
CA GLU A 35 -13.06 -11.83 -0.48
C GLU A 35 -12.39 -10.58 -1.09
N GLU A 36 -11.16 -10.74 -1.56
CA GLU A 36 -10.50 -9.68 -2.32
C GLU A 36 -11.28 -9.38 -3.61
N VAL A 37 -11.32 -8.09 -3.96
CA VAL A 37 -11.87 -7.64 -5.25
C VAL A 37 -10.81 -7.88 -6.31
N THR A 38 -11.16 -8.69 -7.31
CA THR A 38 -10.31 -9.04 -8.43
C THR A 38 -10.57 -8.14 -9.63
N PHE A 39 -9.70 -8.20 -10.65
CA PHE A 39 -9.90 -7.53 -11.93
C PHE A 39 -11.27 -7.88 -12.53
N LYS A 40 -11.63 -9.17 -12.50
CA LYS A 40 -12.91 -9.67 -13.01
C LYS A 40 -14.11 -9.11 -12.25
N ASP A 41 -14.02 -8.96 -10.94
CA ASP A 41 -15.14 -8.41 -10.16
C ASP A 41 -15.39 -6.93 -10.46
N LEU A 42 -14.34 -6.17 -10.82
CA LEU A 42 -14.50 -4.80 -11.28
C LEU A 42 -15.13 -4.75 -12.66
N THR A 43 -14.69 -5.59 -13.61
CA THR A 43 -15.28 -5.63 -14.95
C THR A 43 -16.72 -6.12 -14.96
N ASP A 44 -17.06 -7.06 -14.08
CA ASP A 44 -18.41 -7.65 -13.99
C ASP A 44 -19.35 -6.82 -13.08
N GLY A 45 -18.84 -5.79 -12.40
CA GLY A 45 -19.62 -4.93 -11.50
C GLY A 45 -20.06 -5.60 -10.20
N THR A 46 -19.40 -6.68 -9.78
CA THR A 46 -19.74 -7.50 -8.60
C THR A 46 -18.92 -7.18 -7.36
N SER A 47 -18.08 -6.14 -7.43
CA SER A 47 -17.09 -5.78 -6.40
C SER A 47 -17.69 -5.26 -5.09
N LYS A 48 -18.81 -4.51 -5.13
CA LYS A 48 -19.40 -3.81 -3.97
C LYS A 48 -19.81 -4.72 -2.81
N GLY A 49 -20.15 -5.97 -3.10
CA GLY A 49 -20.58 -6.94 -2.07
C GLY A 49 -19.42 -7.56 -1.29
N LYS A 50 -18.17 -7.37 -1.74
CA LYS A 50 -17.01 -8.06 -1.17
C LYS A 50 -16.41 -7.28 -0.01
N THR A 51 -15.98 -8.01 1.02
CA THR A 51 -15.31 -7.40 2.19
C THR A 51 -14.01 -6.68 1.81
N GLY A 52 -13.27 -7.13 0.79
CA GLY A 52 -12.08 -6.44 0.28
C GLY A 52 -12.34 -5.06 -0.34
N TYR A 53 -13.58 -4.74 -0.72
CA TYR A 53 -13.94 -3.47 -1.37
C TYR A 53 -13.60 -2.24 -0.52
N CYS A 54 -13.71 -2.34 0.81
CA CYS A 54 -13.40 -1.24 1.72
C CYS A 54 -11.96 -0.72 1.60
N LYS A 55 -11.00 -1.58 1.23
CA LYS A 55 -9.59 -1.20 1.08
C LYS A 55 -9.39 -0.35 -0.18
N ILE A 56 -10.10 -0.71 -1.25
CA ILE A 56 -10.09 0.05 -2.52
C ILE A 56 -10.74 1.41 -2.29
N GLN A 57 -11.88 1.45 -1.59
CA GLN A 57 -12.55 2.70 -1.25
C GLN A 57 -11.66 3.60 -0.37
N PHE A 58 -11.03 3.04 0.66
CA PHE A 58 -10.05 3.76 1.46
C PHE A 58 -8.93 4.35 0.59
N CYS A 59 -8.32 3.54 -0.28
CA CYS A 59 -7.21 3.97 -1.13
C CYS A 59 -7.62 5.13 -2.05
N GLY A 60 -8.75 4.99 -2.74
CA GLY A 60 -9.27 6.04 -3.60
C GLY A 60 -9.59 7.31 -2.82
N GLU A 61 -10.24 7.20 -1.65
CA GLU A 61 -10.61 8.37 -0.84
C GLU A 61 -9.37 9.11 -0.35
N GLN A 62 -8.35 8.37 0.05
CA GLN A 62 -7.09 8.95 0.49
C GLN A 62 -6.34 9.59 -0.69
N ALA A 63 -6.26 8.91 -1.84
CA ALA A 63 -5.69 9.47 -3.08
C ALA A 63 -6.36 10.80 -3.45
N LYS A 64 -7.70 10.86 -3.36
CA LYS A 64 -8.46 12.10 -3.61
C LYS A 64 -8.12 13.21 -2.62
N ARG A 65 -7.92 12.91 -1.32
CA ARG A 65 -7.50 13.90 -0.31
C ARG A 65 -6.11 14.45 -0.63
N ASP A 66 -5.23 13.60 -1.15
CA ASP A 66 -3.87 13.95 -1.55
C ASP A 66 -3.78 14.47 -2.99
N SER A 67 -4.91 14.80 -3.61
CA SER A 67 -5.02 15.35 -4.98
C SER A 67 -4.45 14.45 -6.09
N LEU A 68 -4.44 13.13 -5.86
CA LEU A 68 -4.08 12.11 -6.83
C LEU A 68 -5.35 11.56 -7.48
N GLN A 69 -5.46 11.71 -8.80
CA GLN A 69 -6.60 11.20 -9.57
C GLN A 69 -6.56 9.67 -9.68
N PHE A 70 -5.36 9.11 -9.79
CA PHE A 70 -5.16 7.70 -10.06
C PHE A 70 -4.58 6.98 -8.84
N PHE A 71 -4.94 5.71 -8.69
CA PHE A 71 -4.37 4.85 -7.67
C PHE A 71 -4.31 3.39 -8.13
N TRP A 72 -3.48 2.59 -7.49
CA TRP A 72 -3.22 1.20 -7.87
C TRP A 72 -3.46 0.24 -6.71
N VAL A 73 -4.10 -0.88 -7.02
CA VAL A 73 -4.37 -1.99 -6.10
C VAL A 73 -4.11 -3.32 -6.83
N ASP A 74 -3.21 -4.14 -6.29
CA ASP A 74 -2.68 -5.31 -7.01
C ASP A 74 -3.74 -6.37 -7.37
N THR A 75 -4.75 -6.57 -6.52
CA THR A 75 -5.76 -7.60 -6.76
C THR A 75 -6.66 -7.31 -7.95
N CYS A 76 -6.90 -6.03 -8.25
CA CYS A 76 -7.84 -5.63 -9.28
C CYS A 76 -7.25 -4.82 -10.43
N CYS A 77 -6.01 -4.33 -10.30
CA CYS A 77 -5.28 -3.71 -11.40
C CYS A 77 -4.49 -4.72 -12.25
N ILE A 78 -4.28 -5.94 -11.74
CA ILE A 78 -3.64 -7.04 -12.47
C ILE A 78 -4.69 -8.11 -12.77
N ASP A 79 -4.80 -8.52 -14.04
CA ASP A 79 -5.51 -9.74 -14.40
C ASP A 79 -4.66 -10.96 -14.07
N LYS A 80 -4.85 -11.46 -12.85
CA LYS A 80 -4.14 -12.65 -12.34
C LYS A 80 -4.53 -13.94 -13.07
N SER A 81 -5.58 -13.94 -13.90
CA SER A 81 -5.94 -15.08 -14.74
C SER A 81 -5.09 -15.16 -16.00
N ASN A 82 -4.47 -14.05 -16.41
CA ASN A 82 -3.52 -13.99 -17.51
C ASN A 82 -2.09 -14.18 -16.98
N ALA A 83 -1.50 -15.35 -17.26
CA ALA A 83 -0.17 -15.70 -16.77
C ALA A 83 0.95 -14.80 -17.33
N VAL A 84 0.79 -14.28 -18.56
CA VAL A 84 1.77 -13.37 -19.17
C VAL A 84 1.75 -12.04 -18.40
N GLU A 85 0.57 -11.48 -18.21
CA GLU A 85 0.39 -10.23 -17.47
C GLU A 85 0.86 -10.36 -16.02
N LEU A 86 0.52 -11.46 -15.34
CA LEU A 86 0.95 -11.71 -13.98
C LEU A 86 2.48 -11.73 -13.87
N GLN A 87 3.16 -12.38 -14.81
CA GLN A 87 4.61 -12.45 -14.82
C GLN A 87 5.26 -11.09 -15.09
N GLU A 88 4.70 -10.32 -16.02
CA GLU A 88 5.14 -8.95 -16.30
C GLU A 88 4.92 -8.02 -15.08
N ALA A 89 3.79 -8.18 -14.39
CA ALA A 89 3.47 -7.44 -13.19
C ALA A 89 4.45 -7.74 -12.05
N ILE A 90 4.78 -9.01 -11.82
CA ILE A 90 5.77 -9.42 -10.82
C ILE A 90 7.13 -8.74 -11.10
N ASN A 91 7.56 -8.73 -12.36
CA ASN A 91 8.83 -8.12 -12.76
C ASN A 91 8.81 -6.57 -12.68
N SER A 92 7.62 -5.97 -12.70
CA SER A 92 7.43 -4.52 -12.69
C SER A 92 7.08 -3.96 -11.31
N MET A 93 6.69 -4.81 -10.35
CA MET A 93 6.07 -4.35 -9.10
C MET A 93 7.00 -3.45 -8.28
N PHE A 94 8.29 -3.77 -8.17
CA PHE A 94 9.27 -2.90 -7.50
C PHE A 94 9.30 -1.50 -8.13
N ARG A 95 9.28 -1.43 -9.46
CA ARG A 95 9.26 -0.17 -10.21
C ARG A 95 7.97 0.61 -9.93
N TRP A 96 6.82 -0.07 -9.92
CA TRP A 96 5.54 0.57 -9.63
C TRP A 96 5.48 1.11 -8.19
N TYR A 97 6.00 0.39 -7.21
CA TYR A 97 6.10 0.94 -5.85
C TYR A 97 7.07 2.13 -5.78
N ARG A 98 8.19 2.07 -6.47
CA ARG A 98 9.19 3.15 -6.50
C ARG A 98 8.65 4.43 -7.15
N ASP A 99 7.93 4.30 -8.25
CA ASP A 99 7.48 5.42 -9.06
C ASP A 99 6.12 6.00 -8.58
N ALA A 100 5.47 5.35 -7.61
CA ALA A 100 4.26 5.88 -6.99
C ALA A 100 4.55 7.15 -6.17
N THR A 101 3.67 8.15 -6.30
CA THR A 101 3.77 9.42 -5.56
C THR A 101 3.56 9.20 -4.05
N LYS A 102 2.63 8.30 -3.70
CA LYS A 102 2.29 7.93 -2.32
C LYS A 102 2.04 6.43 -2.23
N CYS A 103 2.66 5.75 -1.26
CA CYS A 103 2.28 4.40 -0.86
C CYS A 103 1.46 4.45 0.42
N TYR A 104 0.21 3.99 0.36
CA TYR A 104 -0.66 3.86 1.52
C TYR A 104 -0.60 2.42 2.03
N VAL A 105 -0.12 2.23 3.25
CA VAL A 105 -0.15 0.95 3.95
C VAL A 105 -1.42 0.88 4.79
N TYR A 106 -2.38 0.06 4.37
CA TYR A 106 -3.64 -0.11 5.10
C TYR A 106 -3.60 -1.34 6.01
N LEU A 107 -3.77 -1.12 7.31
CA LEU A 107 -3.64 -2.13 8.37
C LEU A 107 -4.99 -2.47 9.00
N PRO A 108 -5.74 -3.46 8.47
CA PRO A 108 -7.07 -3.81 8.96
C PRO A 108 -7.08 -4.41 10.38
N ASP A 109 -5.92 -4.84 10.88
CA ASP A 109 -5.68 -5.44 12.19
C ASP A 109 -5.20 -4.42 13.25
N VAL A 110 -4.95 -3.17 12.85
CA VAL A 110 -4.57 -2.08 13.76
C VAL A 110 -5.73 -1.10 13.89
N SER A 111 -6.27 -0.95 15.09
CA SER A 111 -7.34 0.00 15.38
C SER A 111 -6.80 1.23 16.10
N ARG A 112 -7.24 2.41 15.66
CA ARG A 112 -7.02 3.69 16.33
C ARG A 112 -8.35 4.46 16.38
N PRO A 113 -9.13 4.29 17.47
CA PRO A 113 -10.36 5.05 17.65
C PRO A 113 -10.07 6.56 17.66
N ARG A 114 -10.96 7.35 17.05
CA ARG A 114 -10.94 8.82 17.23
C ARG A 114 -11.36 9.11 18.67
N THR A 115 -10.40 9.34 19.56
CA THR A 115 -10.69 9.84 20.91
C THR A 115 -10.69 11.36 20.87
N ASP A 116 -11.75 12.00 21.38
CA ASP A 116 -11.88 13.47 21.49
C ASP A 116 -10.89 14.11 22.47
N SER A 117 -10.10 13.31 23.17
CA SER A 117 -9.05 13.76 24.07
C SER A 117 -7.84 14.26 23.29
N ALA A 118 -7.60 15.58 23.36
CA ALA A 118 -6.49 16.33 22.80
C ALA A 118 -5.09 15.97 23.34
N ASP A 119 -4.90 14.76 23.84
CA ASP A 119 -3.60 14.29 24.29
C ASP A 119 -3.03 13.30 23.26
N GLY A 120 -2.15 13.81 22.40
CA GLY A 120 -1.44 13.05 21.35
C GLY A 120 -0.47 11.98 21.88
N SER A 121 -0.56 11.64 23.16
CA SER A 121 0.31 10.72 23.89
C SER A 121 -0.16 9.25 23.86
N ASN A 122 -1.42 8.99 23.50
CA ASN A 122 -1.97 7.64 23.62
C ASN A 122 -1.59 6.75 22.43
N LYS A 123 -0.32 6.34 22.38
CA LYS A 123 0.23 5.35 21.43
C LYS A 123 -0.21 3.91 21.75
N ALA A 124 -1.41 3.71 22.29
CA ALA A 124 -1.96 2.38 22.55
C ALA A 124 -1.95 1.51 21.27
N TRP A 125 -2.21 2.14 20.12
CA TRP A 125 -2.14 1.52 18.80
C TRP A 125 -0.74 1.00 18.44
N GLU A 126 0.35 1.58 18.97
CA GLU A 126 1.73 1.20 18.61
C GLU A 126 2.01 -0.27 18.98
N SER A 127 1.49 -0.71 20.13
CA SER A 127 1.63 -2.10 20.58
C SER A 127 0.96 -3.11 19.64
N ILE A 128 -0.14 -2.70 18.99
CA ILE A 128 -0.89 -3.50 18.02
C ILE A 128 -0.20 -3.42 16.66
N PHE A 129 0.25 -2.24 16.25
CA PHE A 129 1.04 -2.01 15.04
C PHE A 129 2.29 -2.89 14.99
N ARG A 130 3.03 -3.00 16.10
CA ARG A 130 4.21 -3.88 16.22
C ARG A 130 3.91 -5.36 15.99
N LYS A 131 2.66 -5.77 16.20
CA LYS A 131 2.19 -7.14 15.99
C LYS A 131 1.42 -7.28 14.68
N SER A 132 1.41 -6.24 13.84
CA SER A 132 0.60 -6.26 12.64
C SER A 132 1.05 -7.37 11.71
N GLU A 133 0.05 -8.09 11.24
CA GLU A 133 0.12 -9.14 10.25
C GLU A 133 0.71 -8.70 8.90
N TRP A 134 0.79 -7.40 8.65
CA TRP A 134 1.44 -6.85 7.47
C TRP A 134 2.96 -7.05 7.51
N PHE A 135 3.60 -7.01 8.67
CA PHE A 135 5.05 -7.17 8.81
C PHE A 135 5.56 -8.60 8.57
N THR A 136 4.67 -9.59 8.55
CA THR A 136 5.04 -11.00 8.40
C THR A 136 5.03 -11.49 6.95
N ARG A 137 4.87 -10.59 5.96
CA ARG A 137 4.76 -10.95 4.53
C ARG A 137 6.11 -10.79 3.81
N GLY A 138 6.37 -11.67 2.85
CA GLY A 138 7.61 -11.62 2.04
C GLY A 138 7.72 -10.39 1.12
N TRP A 139 6.60 -9.73 0.79
CA TRP A 139 6.59 -8.54 -0.08
C TRP A 139 6.76 -7.22 0.67
N THR A 140 6.60 -7.22 1.99
CA THR A 140 6.66 -6.02 2.84
C THR A 140 7.94 -5.24 2.63
N LEU A 141 9.07 -5.91 2.39
CA LEU A 141 10.34 -5.26 2.11
C LEU A 141 10.23 -4.34 0.89
N GLN A 142 9.74 -4.84 -0.25
CA GLN A 142 9.63 -4.05 -1.48
C GLN A 142 8.61 -2.92 -1.34
N GLU A 143 7.46 -3.22 -0.72
CA GLU A 143 6.39 -2.25 -0.47
C GLU A 143 6.84 -1.10 0.47
N LEU A 144 7.89 -1.34 1.27
CA LEU A 144 8.44 -0.38 2.24
C LEU A 144 9.66 0.39 1.72
N ILE A 145 10.60 -0.29 1.05
CA ILE A 145 11.87 0.33 0.63
C ILE A 145 11.77 1.02 -0.74
N ALA A 146 10.93 0.50 -1.64
CA ALA A 146 10.87 1.01 -3.00
C ALA A 146 10.24 2.42 -3.05
N PRO A 147 9.08 2.69 -2.41
CA PRO A 147 8.46 4.00 -2.48
C PRO A 147 9.24 5.07 -1.72
N ALA A 148 9.27 6.28 -2.28
CA ALA A 148 9.82 7.45 -1.58
C ALA A 148 8.99 7.81 -0.34
N SER A 149 7.66 7.80 -0.46
CA SER A 149 6.70 8.12 0.60
C SER A 149 5.86 6.89 0.97
N VAL A 150 5.87 6.50 2.23
CA VAL A 150 5.01 5.43 2.78
C VAL A 150 4.27 5.96 3.99
N GLU A 151 2.95 5.80 4.01
CA GLU A 151 2.07 6.27 5.08
C GLU A 151 1.21 5.12 5.61
N PHE A 152 1.17 4.96 6.93
CA PHE A 152 0.51 3.85 7.59
C PHE A 152 -0.85 4.29 8.12
N TYR A 153 -1.89 3.53 7.80
CA TYR A 153 -3.27 3.83 8.16
C TYR A 153 -3.90 2.68 8.94
N SER A 154 -4.68 3.03 9.97
CA SER A 154 -5.48 2.08 10.75
C SER A 154 -6.65 1.53 9.94
N LYS A 155 -7.34 0.52 10.49
CA LYS A 155 -8.62 0.00 10.00
C LYS A 155 -9.68 1.09 9.80
N GLU A 156 -9.65 2.15 10.59
CA GLU A 156 -10.58 3.28 10.51
C GLU A 156 -10.14 4.36 9.50
N GLY A 157 -9.03 4.12 8.77
CA GLY A 157 -8.45 5.08 7.83
C GLY A 157 -7.75 6.26 8.52
N ILE A 158 -7.29 6.08 9.76
CA ILE A 158 -6.57 7.14 10.50
C ILE A 158 -5.07 6.97 10.29
N LEU A 159 -4.40 8.06 9.90
CA LEU A 159 -2.95 8.10 9.76
C LEU A 159 -2.29 7.80 11.12
N LEU A 160 -1.49 6.74 11.16
CA LEU A 160 -0.70 6.30 12.31
C LEU A 160 0.66 7.00 12.33
N GLY A 161 1.23 7.21 11.14
CA GLY A 161 2.51 7.85 10.89
C GLY A 161 3.00 7.52 9.49
N ASP A 162 4.15 8.07 9.13
CA ASP A 162 4.85 7.81 7.88
C ASP A 162 6.15 7.00 8.08
N LYS A 163 6.80 6.64 6.97
CA LYS A 163 8.07 5.90 6.94
C LYS A 163 9.14 6.51 7.84
N VAL A 164 9.21 7.84 7.92
CA VAL A 164 10.25 8.58 8.64
C VAL A 164 9.95 8.62 10.13
N SER A 165 8.73 9.03 10.49
CA SER A 165 8.26 9.11 11.88
C SER A 165 8.20 7.74 12.57
N LEU A 166 8.06 6.65 11.82
CA LEU A 166 8.00 5.28 12.34
C LEU A 166 9.28 4.46 12.05
N GLU A 167 10.34 5.04 11.48
CA GLU A 167 11.53 4.31 11.01
C GLU A 167 12.18 3.44 12.12
N GLN A 168 12.22 3.95 13.34
CA GLN A 168 12.77 3.23 14.51
C GLN A 168 11.91 2.02 14.88
N ILE A 169 10.60 2.19 14.87
CA ILE A 169 9.65 1.12 15.20
C ILE A 169 9.72 0.04 14.11
N ILE A 170 9.72 0.46 12.85
CA ILE A 170 9.77 -0.44 11.69
C ILE A 170 11.10 -1.20 11.65
N CYS A 171 12.23 -0.53 11.91
CA CYS A 171 13.55 -1.18 12.03
C CYS A 171 13.55 -2.25 13.13
N GLN A 172 12.96 -1.97 14.30
CA GLN A 172 12.86 -2.95 15.39
C GLN A 172 11.98 -4.16 15.05
N ILE A 173 10.92 -3.98 14.25
CA ILE A 173 10.02 -5.06 13.85
C ILE A 173 10.65 -5.93 12.75
N THR A 174 11.24 -5.28 11.74
CA THR A 174 11.68 -5.94 10.50
C THR A 174 13.14 -6.37 10.52
N GLY A 175 13.96 -5.77 11.38
CA GLY A 175 15.43 -5.91 11.35
C GLY A 175 16.09 -5.15 10.20
N ILE A 176 15.33 -4.51 9.31
CA ILE A 176 15.88 -3.76 8.19
C ILE A 176 16.54 -2.48 8.72
N PRO A 177 17.80 -2.18 8.33
CA PRO A 177 18.47 -0.98 8.80
C PRO A 177 17.78 0.29 8.32
N ILE A 178 17.71 1.31 9.17
CA ILE A 178 17.08 2.60 8.86
C ILE A 178 17.62 3.24 7.58
N LYS A 179 18.92 3.07 7.33
CA LYS A 179 19.59 3.56 6.11
C LYS A 179 18.95 3.02 4.82
N ALA A 180 18.37 1.82 4.85
CA ALA A 180 17.66 1.25 3.69
C ALA A 180 16.36 2.02 3.41
N PHE A 181 15.63 2.43 4.45
CA PHE A 181 14.42 3.23 4.30
C PHE A 181 14.70 4.63 3.76
N GLN A 182 15.91 5.15 4.03
CA GLN A 182 16.40 6.45 3.60
C GLN A 182 17.02 6.43 2.18
N GLY A 183 16.98 5.28 1.47
CA GLY A 183 17.43 5.17 0.09
C GLY A 183 18.95 5.07 -0.09
N SER A 184 19.68 4.59 0.93
CA SER A 184 21.12 4.37 0.79
C SER A 184 21.41 3.34 -0.31
N PRO A 185 22.50 3.51 -1.11
CA PRO A 185 22.88 2.54 -2.13
C PRO A 185 23.07 1.13 -1.56
N LEU A 186 22.77 0.10 -2.36
CA LEU A 186 22.96 -1.31 -1.96
C LEU A 186 24.42 -1.63 -1.57
N SER A 187 25.40 -0.87 -2.09
CA SER A 187 26.81 -1.00 -1.72
C SER A 187 27.09 -0.79 -0.23
N ASP A 188 26.22 -0.04 0.44
CA ASP A 188 26.42 0.39 1.83
C ASP A 188 25.96 -0.68 2.83
N PHE A 189 25.36 -1.78 2.33
CA PHE A 189 24.90 -2.91 3.12
C PHE A 189 25.80 -4.12 2.88
N SER A 190 26.12 -4.86 3.93
CA SER A 190 26.81 -6.15 3.85
C SER A 190 25.97 -7.19 3.10
N ILE A 191 26.62 -8.26 2.64
CA ILE A 191 25.91 -9.39 2.01
C ILE A 191 24.90 -10.00 2.99
N ALA A 192 25.27 -10.10 4.28
CA ALA A 192 24.37 -10.63 5.31
C ALA A 192 23.10 -9.76 5.44
N GLU A 193 23.23 -8.44 5.47
CA GLU A 193 22.08 -7.52 5.53
C GLU A 193 21.21 -7.58 4.27
N ARG A 194 21.79 -7.88 3.11
CA ARG A 194 21.02 -8.02 1.85
C ARG A 194 20.30 -9.37 1.72
N MET A 195 20.71 -10.38 2.49
CA MET A 195 20.23 -11.77 2.38
C MET A 195 19.42 -12.24 3.60
N ALA A 196 19.26 -11.39 4.62
CA ALA A 196 18.46 -11.63 5.83
C ALA A 196 16.97 -11.33 5.58
#